data_AF-A0A375I353-F1
#
_entry.id   AF-A0A375I353-F1
#
_cell.length_a   1.000
_cell.length_b   1.000
_cell.length_c   1.000
_cell.angle_alpha   90.00
_cell.angle_beta   90.00
_cell.angle_gamma   90.00
#
_symmetry.space_group_name_H-M   'P 1'
#
loop_
_entity.id
_entity.type
_entity.pdbx_description
1 polymer ?
#
loop_
_entity_poly.entity_id
_entity_poly.type
_entity_poly.pdbx_seq_one_letter_code
_entity_poly.pdbx_strand_id
1 'polypeptide(L)'
;MNAEPQLVTATAYALGGESAADIDTGGVGSPAALVARLSETGWTAARLRAFRDTCRAEARRWPLTVPAEIRAGAGFAQLHAWVRQCESLLDLDAVDAGVRDHTRPFDREDLRLMNERPPHHGDVG
;
A
#
# COMPACT_ATOMS: atom_id res chain seq x y z
N MET A 1 -9.74 21.10 12.86
CA MET A 1 -10.13 21.36 11.45
C MET A 1 -10.62 20.02 10.93
N ASN A 2 -11.91 19.87 10.66
CA ASN A 2 -12.44 18.60 10.15
C ASN A 2 -12.05 18.49 8.68
N ALA A 3 -11.70 17.27 8.26
CA ALA A 3 -11.43 17.00 6.86
C ALA A 3 -12.73 17.06 6.06
N GLU A 4 -12.63 17.41 4.79
CA GLU A 4 -13.78 17.36 3.89
C GLU A 4 -14.23 15.90 3.73
N PRO A 5 -15.54 15.59 3.85
CA PRO A 5 -16.03 14.21 3.76
C PRO A 5 -15.54 13.47 2.52
N GLN A 6 -15.49 14.15 1.38
CA GLN A 6 -15.01 13.60 0.11
C GLN A 6 -13.53 13.23 0.15
N LEU A 7 -12.69 14.02 0.84
CA LEU A 7 -11.28 13.69 1.03
C LEU A 7 -11.11 12.40 1.83
N VAL A 8 -11.93 12.21 2.86
CA VAL A 8 -11.92 11.02 3.70
C VAL A 8 -12.38 9.79 2.92
N THR A 9 -13.52 9.87 2.21
CA THR A 9 -14.04 8.80 1.36
C THR A 9 -13.07 8.44 0.23
N ALA A 10 -12.47 9.43 -0.44
CA ALA A 10 -11.48 9.22 -1.49
C ALA A 10 -10.22 8.53 -0.95
N THR A 11 -9.78 8.88 0.26
CA THR A 11 -8.63 8.23 0.90
C THR A 11 -8.94 6.77 1.25
N ALA A 12 -10.13 6.50 1.82
CA ALA A 12 -10.58 5.15 2.11
C ALA A 12 -10.68 4.29 0.84
N TYR A 13 -11.23 4.85 -0.25
CA TYR A 13 -11.27 4.21 -1.56
C TYR A 13 -9.87 3.87 -2.08
N ALA A 14 -8.93 4.82 -2.01
CA ALA A 14 -7.57 4.59 -2.50
C ALA A 14 -6.89 3.41 -1.79
N LEU A 15 -7.15 3.21 -0.50
CA LEU A 15 -6.52 2.17 0.32
C LEU A 15 -7.16 0.79 0.17
N GLY A 16 -8.51 0.72 0.08
CA GLY A 16 -9.25 -0.56 0.12
C GLY A 16 -10.40 -0.71 -0.88
N GLY A 17 -10.54 0.22 -1.81
CA GLY A 17 -11.60 0.21 -2.83
C GLY A 17 -12.99 0.57 -2.28
N GLU A 18 -14.03 0.21 -3.04
CA GLU A 18 -15.43 0.55 -2.74
C GLU A 18 -15.84 0.09 -1.34
N SER A 19 -15.46 -1.13 -0.96
CA SER A 19 -15.82 -1.69 0.35
C SER A 19 -15.14 -0.99 1.54
N ALA A 20 -14.02 -0.29 1.33
CA ALA A 20 -13.42 0.56 2.36
C ALA A 20 -14.02 1.97 2.36
N ALA A 21 -14.47 2.45 1.20
CA ALA A 21 -15.12 3.75 1.04
C ALA A 21 -16.56 3.79 1.60
N ASP A 22 -17.23 2.64 1.68
CA ASP A 22 -18.61 2.50 2.16
C ASP A 22 -18.75 2.53 3.70
N ILE A 23 -17.64 2.55 4.43
CA ILE A 23 -17.69 2.64 5.89
C ILE A 23 -18.19 4.02 6.35
N ASP A 24 -18.84 4.07 7.50
CA ASP A 24 -19.18 5.36 8.11
C ASP A 24 -17.92 6.08 8.60
N THR A 25 -17.51 7.12 7.88
CA THR A 25 -16.40 8.00 8.23
C THR A 25 -16.85 9.30 8.90
N GLY A 26 -18.06 9.34 9.46
CA GLY A 26 -18.59 10.49 10.19
C GLY A 26 -17.64 10.96 11.31
N GLY A 27 -17.36 12.26 11.32
CA GLY A 27 -16.50 12.89 12.33
C GLY A 27 -15.00 12.65 12.18
N VAL A 28 -14.54 12.00 11.11
CA VAL A 28 -13.12 11.80 10.83
C VAL A 28 -12.47 13.13 10.42
N GLY A 29 -11.59 13.65 11.27
CA GLY A 29 -10.89 14.92 11.04
C GLY A 29 -9.41 14.80 10.66
N SER A 30 -8.84 13.60 10.71
CA SER A 30 -7.40 13.37 10.47
C SER A 30 -7.12 11.98 9.88
N PRO A 31 -5.94 11.77 9.26
CA PRO A 31 -5.53 10.45 8.77
C PRO A 31 -5.47 9.38 9.86
N ALA A 32 -5.02 9.74 11.07
CA ALA A 32 -5.02 8.81 12.20
C ALA A 32 -6.43 8.40 12.63
N ALA A 33 -7.39 9.34 12.62
CA ALA A 33 -8.79 9.04 12.90
C ALA A 33 -9.41 8.15 11.81
N LEU A 34 -9.02 8.35 10.54
CA LEU A 34 -9.44 7.48 9.44
C LEU A 34 -8.92 6.06 9.60
N VAL A 35 -7.62 5.90 9.90
CA VAL A 35 -7.00 4.59 10.15
C VAL A 35 -7.68 3.86 11.31
N ALA A 36 -7.96 4.55 12.42
CA ALA A 36 -8.69 3.98 13.54
C ALA A 36 -10.09 3.51 13.11
N ARG A 37 -10.83 4.36 12.38
CA ARG A 37 -12.18 4.03 11.89
C ARG A 37 -12.20 2.84 10.93
N LEU A 38 -11.24 2.77 10.01
CA LEU A 38 -11.04 1.63 9.13
C LEU A 38 -10.82 0.36 9.95
N SER A 39 -9.94 0.41 10.95
CA SER A 39 -9.68 -0.74 11.81
C SER A 39 -10.91 -1.19 12.60
N GLU A 40 -11.68 -0.25 13.17
CA GLU A 40 -12.93 -0.53 13.91
C GLU A 40 -13.99 -1.21 13.04
N THR A 41 -13.99 -0.91 11.74
CA THR A 41 -14.93 -1.49 10.75
C THR A 41 -14.36 -2.74 10.05
N GLY A 42 -13.22 -3.26 10.54
CA GLY A 42 -12.62 -4.51 10.07
C GLY A 42 -11.59 -4.35 8.95
N TRP A 43 -11.33 -3.13 8.48
CA TRP A 43 -10.20 -2.77 7.61
C TRP A 43 -8.93 -2.55 8.42
N THR A 44 -8.47 -3.62 9.06
CA THR A 44 -7.21 -3.62 9.83
C THR A 44 -6.01 -3.44 8.90
N ALA A 45 -4.87 -3.04 9.47
CA ALA A 45 -3.61 -2.91 8.73
C ALA A 45 -3.23 -4.22 7.99
N ALA A 46 -3.45 -5.38 8.62
CA ALA A 46 -3.20 -6.68 8.00
C ALA A 46 -4.10 -6.92 6.77
N ARG A 47 -5.39 -6.56 6.86
CA ARG A 47 -6.32 -6.69 5.74
C ARG A 47 -5.98 -5.74 4.59
N LEU A 48 -5.62 -4.49 4.90
CA LEU A 48 -5.18 -3.52 3.89
C LEU A 48 -3.86 -3.94 3.21
N ARG A 49 -2.93 -4.53 3.97
CA ARG A 49 -1.71 -5.13 3.42
C ARG A 49 -2.03 -6.29 2.47
N ALA A 50 -2.89 -7.22 2.88
CA ALA A 50 -3.32 -8.31 2.02
C ALA A 50 -4.01 -7.79 0.74
N PHE A 51 -4.86 -6.76 0.85
CA PHE A 51 -5.51 -6.14 -0.31
C PHE A 51 -4.51 -5.51 -1.29
N ARG A 52 -3.50 -4.78 -0.78
CA ARG A 52 -2.37 -4.27 -1.57
C ARG A 52 -1.64 -5.40 -2.30
N ASP A 53 -1.33 -6.47 -1.59
CA ASP A 53 -0.55 -7.57 -2.13
C ASP A 53 -1.35 -8.32 -3.22
N THR A 54 -2.66 -8.50 -3.06
CA THR A 54 -3.58 -8.97 -4.12
C THR A 54 -3.56 -8.05 -5.33
N CYS A 55 -3.67 -6.73 -5.15
CA CYS A 55 -3.60 -5.78 -6.27
C CYS A 55 -2.29 -5.95 -7.05
N ARG A 56 -1.16 -6.07 -6.35
CA ARG A 56 0.15 -6.29 -6.98
C ARG A 56 0.23 -7.62 -7.72
N ALA A 57 -0.27 -8.70 -7.13
CA ALA A 57 -0.32 -10.02 -7.75
C ALA A 57 -1.16 -10.02 -9.04
N GLU A 58 -2.22 -9.21 -9.09
CA GLU A 58 -3.07 -9.00 -10.26
C GLU A 58 -2.53 -7.95 -11.26
N ALA A 59 -1.30 -7.47 -11.07
CA ALA A 59 -0.70 -6.38 -11.85
C ALA A 59 -1.54 -5.07 -11.86
N ARG A 60 -2.35 -4.85 -10.83
CA ARG A 60 -3.12 -3.63 -10.62
C ARG A 60 -2.32 -2.63 -9.79
N ARG A 61 -2.56 -1.35 -10.04
CA ARG A 61 -1.96 -0.26 -9.24
C ARG A 61 -2.55 -0.27 -7.83
N TRP A 62 -1.70 -0.11 -6.82
CA TRP A 62 -2.08 0.21 -5.46
C TRP A 62 -1.14 1.30 -4.90
N PRO A 63 -1.63 2.35 -4.24
CA PRO A 63 -3.04 2.67 -3.98
C PRO A 63 -3.90 2.85 -5.24
N LEU A 64 -5.20 2.61 -5.12
CA LEU A 64 -6.12 2.67 -6.25
C LEU A 64 -6.24 4.12 -6.77
N THR A 65 -6.37 4.25 -8.09
CA THR A 65 -6.77 5.52 -8.69
C THR A 65 -8.22 5.82 -8.29
N VAL A 66 -8.43 6.94 -7.60
CA VAL A 66 -9.78 7.36 -7.20
C VAL A 66 -10.57 7.89 -8.42
N PRO A 67 -11.76 7.34 -8.73
CA PRO A 67 -12.66 7.84 -9.75
C PRO A 67 -13.03 9.31 -9.55
N ALA A 68 -13.35 10.01 -10.65
CA ALA A 68 -13.62 11.45 -10.61
C ALA A 68 -14.84 11.78 -9.73
N GLU A 69 -15.82 10.88 -9.70
CA GLU A 69 -17.08 10.97 -8.97
C GLU A 69 -16.83 10.97 -7.45
N ILE A 70 -15.90 10.14 -6.99
CA ILE A 70 -15.50 10.03 -5.57
C ILE A 70 -14.58 11.18 -5.18
N ARG A 71 -13.71 11.61 -6.12
CA ARG A 71 -12.77 12.72 -5.91
C ARG A 71 -13.44 14.09 -5.96
N ALA A 72 -14.69 14.22 -6.42
CA ALA A 72 -15.35 15.51 -6.63
C ALA A 72 -15.34 16.37 -5.35
N GLY A 73 -14.55 17.45 -5.34
CA GLY A 73 -14.38 18.33 -4.17
C GLY A 73 -13.08 18.10 -3.38
N ALA A 74 -12.41 16.96 -3.50
CA ALA A 74 -11.12 16.72 -2.86
C ALA A 74 -9.95 17.27 -3.68
N GLY A 75 -9.17 18.19 -3.09
CA GLY A 75 -7.95 18.70 -3.72
C GLY A 75 -6.91 17.60 -3.95
N PHE A 76 -6.37 17.47 -5.17
CA PHE A 76 -5.44 16.40 -5.52
C PHE A 76 -4.23 16.30 -4.59
N ALA A 77 -3.60 17.44 -4.26
CA ALA A 77 -2.46 17.48 -3.36
C ALA A 77 -2.82 17.05 -1.93
N GLN A 78 -4.01 17.43 -1.46
CA GLN A 78 -4.50 17.06 -0.13
C GLN A 78 -4.80 15.56 -0.06
N LEU A 79 -5.46 15.00 -1.09
CA LEU A 79 -5.70 13.57 -1.22
C LEU A 79 -4.41 12.78 -1.22
N HIS A 80 -3.43 13.19 -2.03
CA HIS A 80 -2.13 12.54 -2.07
C HIS A 80 -1.45 12.57 -0.69
N ALA A 81 -1.45 13.72 0.00
CA ALA A 81 -0.88 13.83 1.34
C ALA A 81 -1.60 12.93 2.36
N TRP A 82 -2.93 12.85 2.32
CA TRP A 82 -3.74 12.00 3.19
C TRP A 82 -3.45 10.51 2.98
N VAL A 83 -3.41 10.07 1.72
CA VAL A 83 -3.08 8.68 1.38
C VAL A 83 -1.69 8.34 1.89
N ARG A 84 -0.68 9.17 1.61
CA ARG A 84 0.70 8.96 2.09
C ARG A 84 0.80 8.90 3.62
N GLN A 85 0.05 9.74 4.33
CA GLN A 85 0.06 9.73 5.78
C GLN A 85 -0.62 8.48 6.35
N CYS A 86 -1.71 8.01 5.73
CA CYS A 86 -2.34 6.73 6.11
C CYS A 86 -1.43 5.54 5.82
N GLU A 87 -0.74 5.52 4.67
CA GLU A 87 0.25 4.48 4.34
C GLU A 87 1.32 4.39 5.43
N SER A 88 1.90 5.51 5.84
CA SER A 88 2.93 5.56 6.88
C SER A 88 2.39 5.11 8.24
N LEU A 89 1.18 5.54 8.63
CA LEU A 89 0.55 5.13 9.89
C LEU A 89 0.23 3.62 9.94
N LEU A 90 -0.02 3.01 8.78
CA LEU A 90 -0.32 1.59 8.62
C LEU A 90 0.94 0.76 8.31
N ASP A 91 2.12 1.39 8.20
CA ASP A 91 3.38 0.77 7.79
C ASP A 91 3.27 0.06 6.41
N LEU A 92 2.51 0.65 5.50
CA LEU A 92 2.27 0.14 4.15
C LEU A 92 3.16 0.79 3.08
N ASP A 93 3.82 1.90 3.43
CA ASP A 93 4.84 2.59 2.62
C ASP A 93 6.18 1.86 2.60
N ALA A 94 6.39 0.91 3.51
CA ALA A 94 7.44 -0.08 3.43
C ALA A 94 7.28 -0.88 2.12
N VAL A 95 8.06 -0.48 1.12
CA VAL A 95 8.53 -1.39 0.09
C VAL A 95 9.40 -2.37 0.86
N ASP A 96 8.89 -3.58 1.12
CA ASP A 96 9.77 -4.69 1.44
C ASP A 96 10.79 -4.76 0.30
N ALA A 97 11.97 -4.21 0.57
CA ALA A 97 13.05 -4.10 -0.37
C ALA A 97 13.54 -5.53 -0.61
N GLY A 98 12.93 -6.21 -1.59
CA GLY A 98 13.44 -7.44 -2.16
C GLY A 98 13.70 -8.56 -1.16
N VAL A 99 12.85 -8.79 -0.17
CA VAL A 99 12.83 -10.11 0.46
C VAL A 99 12.28 -11.06 -0.60
N ARG A 100 13.20 -11.74 -1.28
CA ARG A 100 12.89 -12.82 -2.18
C ARG A 100 11.96 -13.78 -1.44
N ASP A 101 10.80 -14.05 -2.03
CA ASP A 101 9.92 -15.08 -1.52
C ASP A 101 10.68 -16.41 -1.56
N HIS A 102 11.13 -16.87 -0.39
CA HIS A 102 11.90 -18.10 -0.22
C HIS A 102 11.09 -19.35 -0.60
N THR A 103 9.78 -19.21 -0.83
CA THR A 103 8.90 -20.29 -1.30
C THR A 103 8.84 -20.37 -2.83
N ARG A 104 9.33 -19.35 -3.54
CA ARG A 104 9.36 -19.34 -5.02
C ARG A 104 10.56 -20.16 -5.53
N PRO A 105 10.35 -21.14 -6.42
CA PRO A 105 11.45 -21.86 -7.06
C PRO A 105 12.38 -20.89 -7.81
N PHE A 106 13.69 -21.15 -7.74
CA PHE A 106 14.71 -20.36 -8.46
C PHE A 106 14.42 -20.37 -9.96
N ASP A 107 14.43 -19.19 -10.59
CA ASP A 107 14.35 -19.11 -12.04
C ASP A 107 15.72 -19.39 -12.70
N ARG A 108 15.75 -19.44 -14.04
CA ARG A 108 16.96 -19.77 -14.80
C ARG A 108 18.07 -18.73 -14.61
N GLU A 109 17.70 -17.47 -14.36
CA GLU A 109 18.65 -16.37 -14.16
C GLU A 109 19.23 -16.43 -12.74
N ASP A 110 18.42 -16.76 -11.75
CA ASP A 110 18.86 -17.01 -10.38
C ASP A 110 19.86 -18.16 -10.29
N LEU A 111 19.58 -19.27 -10.99
CA LEU A 111 20.49 -20.41 -11.08
C LEU A 111 21.78 -20.06 -11.80
N ARG A 112 21.72 -19.15 -12.78
CA ARG A 112 22.91 -18.65 -13.48
C ARG A 112 23.78 -17.81 -12.54
N LEU A 113 23.16 -16.89 -11.80
CA LEU A 113 23.84 -16.03 -10.83
C LEU A 113 24.48 -16.84 -9.69
N MET A 114 23.84 -17.94 -9.26
CA MET A 114 24.40 -18.88 -8.28
C MET A 114 25.57 -19.71 -8.83
N ASN A 115 25.55 -20.04 -10.12
CA ASN A 115 26.63 -20.78 -10.79
C ASN A 115 27.81 -19.90 -11.21
N GLU A 116 27.62 -18.59 -11.37
CA GLU A 116 28.68 -17.62 -11.60
C GLU A 116 29.37 -17.27 -10.26
N ARG A 117 30.09 -18.25 -9.69
CA ARG A 117 31.06 -17.99 -8.61
C ARG A 117 32.19 -17.10 -9.15
N PRO A 118 32.46 -15.91 -8.56
CA PRO A 118 33.68 -15.18 -8.84
C PRO A 118 34.89 -16.00 -8.33
N PRO A 119 35.98 -16.12 -9.10
CA PRO A 119 37.20 -16.75 -8.61
C PRO A 119 37.86 -15.83 -7.58
N HIS A 120 37.56 -16.00 -6.29
CA HIS A 120 38.29 -15.36 -5.20
C HIS A 120 39.35 -16.30 -4.63
N HIS A 121 40.52 -16.34 -5.26
CA HIS A 121 41.81 -16.00 -4.64
C HIS A 121 42.94 -16.36 -5.59
N GLY A 122 43.72 -15.34 -5.98
CA GLY A 122 45.09 -15.57 -6.38
C GLY A 122 45.88 -15.98 -5.14
N ASP A 123 46.49 -17.16 -5.17
CA ASP A 123 47.61 -17.49 -4.31
C ASP A 123 48.74 -16.49 -4.61
N VAL A 124 49.10 -15.67 -3.64
CA VAL A 124 50.39 -14.98 -3.60
C VAL A 124 51.15 -15.62 -2.44
N GLY A 125 51.99 -16.58 -2.80
CA GLY A 125 53.08 -17.10 -1.97
C GLY A 125 54.40 -16.49 -2.39
#